data_AF-A0A7C8R6N1-F1
#
_entry.id   AF-A0A7C8R6N1-F1
#
_cell.length_a   1.000
_cell.length_b   1.000
_cell.length_c   1.000
_cell.angle_alpha   90.00
_cell.angle_beta   90.00
_cell.angle_gamma   90.00
#
_symmetry.space_group_name_H-M   'P 1'
#
loop_
_entity.id
_entity.type
_entity.pdbx_description
1 polymer ?
#
loop_
_entity_poly.entity_id
_entity_poly.type
_entity_poly.pdbx_seq_one_letter_code
_entity_poly.pdbx_strand_id
1 'polypeptide(L)'
;MPGMETKDIKIHGASLDKAVREKLPATHITEILGRLKSDVVATEQILRETKIGMIVNKLRGHADKTVSELAKDIVNKWKKDVSMKPKSGSSSDAKGGVAMKKEASTNGGTSGKDTPNKSTPTPSVPRKTGGSSVDPMKRSHKTDGVECNIFGGDEVRTKSLAMIYDGLVIGALATPDDVFKLAKDTEHNLYRNHGSKTDTAYRNKLRSLFFNLKDPKNPSLRNNVISGRIEPMRLALMSSEEMASAERKREDEKIEQENMKEAMVAKAPTSVTDQLRCGKCGKRNVSYSQAQTRSADEPMTTFCECLQCGNRWKFS
;
A
#
# COMPACT_ATOMS: atom_id res chain seq x y z
N MET A 1 -8.30 -45.33 -11.29
CA MET A 1 -9.09 -44.86 -10.13
C MET A 1 -9.81 -43.59 -10.56
N PRO A 2 -11.13 -43.60 -10.79
CA PRO A 2 -11.86 -42.41 -11.18
C PRO A 2 -11.83 -41.41 -10.01
N GLY A 3 -11.10 -40.31 -10.18
CA GLY A 3 -11.06 -39.22 -9.21
C GLY A 3 -12.40 -38.48 -9.20
N MET A 4 -12.78 -37.96 -8.03
CA MET A 4 -13.97 -37.12 -7.84
C MET A 4 -13.98 -35.96 -8.84
N GLU A 5 -15.11 -35.74 -9.52
CA GLU A 5 -15.24 -34.67 -10.52
C GLU A 5 -15.10 -33.28 -9.88
N THR A 6 -14.60 -32.29 -10.63
CA THR A 6 -14.36 -30.92 -10.16
C THR A 6 -15.60 -30.28 -9.51
N LYS A 7 -16.81 -30.68 -9.94
CA LYS A 7 -18.09 -30.20 -9.39
C LYS A 7 -18.29 -30.68 -7.95
N ASP A 8 -18.00 -31.94 -7.65
CA ASP A 8 -18.17 -32.53 -6.33
C ASP A 8 -17.15 -31.97 -5.34
N ILE A 9 -15.91 -31.73 -5.80
CA ILE A 9 -14.86 -31.07 -4.99
C ILE A 9 -15.30 -29.64 -4.60
N LYS A 10 -15.99 -28.94 -5.49
CA LYS A 10 -16.53 -27.60 -5.22
C LYS A 10 -17.68 -27.64 -4.21
N ILE A 11 -18.56 -28.64 -4.29
CA ILE A 11 -19.66 -28.85 -3.32
C ILE A 11 -19.08 -29.14 -1.94
N HIS A 12 -18.11 -30.05 -1.85
CA HIS A 12 -17.43 -30.37 -0.59
C HIS A 12 -16.64 -29.18 -0.03
N GLY A 13 -16.01 -28.37 -0.89
CA GLY A 13 -15.35 -27.13 -0.48
C GLY A 13 -16.31 -26.08 0.07
N ALA A 14 -17.47 -25.90 -0.57
CA ALA A 14 -18.50 -24.99 -0.08
C ALA A 14 -19.12 -25.48 1.23
N SER A 15 -19.36 -26.79 1.36
CA SER A 15 -19.83 -27.42 2.61
C SER A 15 -18.81 -27.25 3.73
N LEU A 16 -17.51 -27.40 3.44
CA LEU A 16 -16.43 -27.17 4.40
C LEU A 16 -16.34 -25.71 4.83
N ASP A 17 -16.43 -24.75 3.90
CA ASP A 17 -16.43 -23.32 4.23
C ASP A 17 -17.64 -22.95 5.10
N LYS A 18 -18.82 -23.47 4.76
CA LYS A 18 -20.04 -23.29 5.56
C LYS A 18 -19.87 -23.87 6.97
N ALA A 19 -19.34 -25.08 7.10
CA ALA A 19 -19.09 -25.72 8.39
C ALA A 19 -18.11 -24.93 9.28
N VAL A 20 -17.08 -24.34 8.67
CA VAL A 20 -16.10 -23.49 9.36
C VAL A 20 -16.72 -22.16 9.79
N ARG A 21 -17.63 -21.59 8.98
CA ARG A 21 -18.33 -20.34 9.31
C ARG A 21 -19.38 -20.52 10.40
N GLU A 22 -20.10 -21.63 10.36
CA GLU A 22 -21.17 -21.97 11.33
C GLU A 22 -20.63 -22.61 12.62
N LYS A 23 -19.30 -22.79 12.75
CA LYS A 23 -18.64 -23.43 13.90
C LYS A 23 -19.25 -24.79 14.24
N LEU A 24 -19.52 -25.59 13.21
CA LEU A 24 -20.05 -26.94 13.39
C LEU A 24 -19.04 -27.81 14.17
N PRO A 25 -19.52 -28.85 14.88
CA PRO A 25 -18.67 -29.71 15.70
C PRO A 25 -17.52 -30.32 14.89
N ALA A 26 -16.37 -30.47 15.55
CA ALA A 26 -15.11 -30.93 14.97
C ALA A 26 -15.24 -32.26 14.20
N THR A 27 -16.16 -33.13 14.63
CA THR A 27 -16.44 -34.44 14.03
C THR A 27 -16.89 -34.33 12.57
N HIS A 28 -17.81 -33.41 12.26
CA HIS A 28 -18.28 -33.18 10.89
C HIS A 28 -17.18 -32.58 10.01
N ILE A 29 -16.35 -31.69 10.56
CA ILE A 29 -15.23 -31.07 9.83
C ILE A 29 -14.16 -32.13 9.52
N THR A 30 -13.84 -33.02 10.46
CA THR A 30 -12.90 -34.11 10.24
C THR A 30 -13.37 -35.12 9.21
N GLU A 31 -14.68 -35.40 9.14
CA GLU A 31 -15.24 -36.33 8.15
C GLU A 31 -15.15 -35.76 6.72
N ILE A 32 -15.49 -34.47 6.56
CA ILE A 32 -15.38 -33.78 5.26
C ILE A 32 -13.89 -33.71 4.82
N LEU A 33 -12.98 -33.42 5.75
CA LEU A 33 -11.53 -33.44 5.48
C LEU A 33 -11.02 -34.86 5.14
N GLY A 34 -11.56 -35.89 5.77
CA GLY A 34 -11.23 -37.29 5.49
C GLY A 34 -11.56 -37.68 4.05
N ARG A 35 -12.77 -37.35 3.59
CA ARG A 35 -13.20 -37.59 2.20
C ARG A 35 -12.36 -36.80 1.18
N LEU A 36 -12.00 -35.55 1.51
CA LEU A 36 -11.10 -34.75 0.68
C LEU A 36 -9.66 -35.30 0.63
N LYS A 37 -9.23 -36.06 1.63
CA LYS A 37 -7.89 -36.70 1.67
C LYS A 37 -7.83 -37.98 0.82
N SER A 38 -8.91 -38.76 0.77
CA SER A 38 -8.97 -40.03 0.02
C SER A 38 -9.31 -39.84 -1.45
N ASP A 39 -10.25 -38.95 -1.78
CA ASP A 39 -10.95 -39.01 -3.08
C ASP A 39 -10.45 -37.95 -4.08
N VAL A 40 -9.60 -37.02 -3.63
CA VAL A 40 -9.06 -35.94 -4.46
C VAL A 40 -7.64 -36.27 -4.90
N VAL A 41 -7.48 -36.47 -6.22
CA VAL A 41 -6.17 -36.40 -6.88
C VAL A 41 -5.88 -34.93 -7.18
N ALA A 42 -5.02 -34.31 -6.37
CA ALA A 42 -4.75 -32.88 -6.46
C ALA A 42 -3.94 -32.54 -7.71
N THR A 43 -4.63 -32.02 -8.74
CA THR A 43 -3.99 -31.36 -9.89
C THR A 43 -4.01 -29.84 -9.71
N GLU A 44 -2.99 -29.15 -10.22
CA GLU A 44 -2.88 -27.70 -10.10
C GLU A 44 -4.12 -26.96 -10.65
N GLN A 45 -4.70 -27.48 -11.73
CA GLN A 45 -5.90 -26.92 -12.35
C GLN A 45 -7.11 -27.01 -11.42
N ILE A 46 -7.33 -28.16 -10.79
CA ILE A 46 -8.45 -28.37 -9.84
C ILE A 46 -8.28 -27.50 -8.59
N LEU A 47 -7.06 -27.36 -8.06
CA LEU A 47 -6.81 -26.53 -6.87
C LEU A 47 -7.01 -25.03 -7.15
N ARG A 48 -6.66 -24.56 -8.34
CA ARG A 48 -6.88 -23.16 -8.76
C ARG A 48 -8.35 -22.86 -9.01
N GLU A 49 -9.07 -23.78 -9.66
CA GLU A 49 -10.48 -23.60 -10.01
C GLU A 49 -11.41 -23.69 -8.80
N THR A 50 -11.18 -24.66 -7.92
CA THR A 50 -12.06 -24.91 -6.76
C THR A 50 -11.75 -24.03 -5.55
N LYS A 51 -10.55 -23.41 -5.51
CA LYS A 51 -10.05 -22.59 -4.39
C LYS A 51 -10.04 -23.32 -3.03
N ILE A 52 -10.19 -24.64 -3.03
CA ILE A 52 -10.22 -25.49 -1.83
C ILE A 52 -8.94 -25.36 -0.99
N GLY A 53 -7.80 -25.15 -1.64
CA GLY A 53 -6.50 -24.96 -0.97
C GLY A 53 -6.46 -23.78 -0.01
N MET A 54 -7.23 -22.71 -0.25
CA MET A 54 -7.30 -21.56 0.67
C MET A 54 -8.12 -21.88 1.91
N ILE A 55 -9.23 -22.61 1.75
CA ILE A 55 -10.11 -23.03 2.85
C ILE A 55 -9.37 -24.02 3.76
N VAL A 56 -8.71 -25.03 3.19
CA VAL A 56 -7.92 -26.00 3.95
C VAL A 56 -6.70 -25.35 4.62
N ASN A 57 -6.08 -24.33 4.01
CA ASN A 57 -4.98 -23.60 4.65
C ASN A 57 -5.46 -22.81 5.89
N LYS A 58 -6.70 -22.29 5.88
CA LYS A 58 -7.30 -21.63 7.05
C LYS A 58 -7.54 -22.62 8.20
N LEU A 59 -7.88 -23.87 7.89
CA LEU A 59 -8.10 -24.94 8.87
C LEU A 59 -6.84 -25.39 9.61
N ARG A 60 -5.63 -25.03 9.15
CA ARG A 60 -4.37 -25.32 9.87
C ARG A 60 -4.29 -24.62 11.23
N GLY A 61 -5.01 -23.52 11.42
CA GLY A 61 -5.09 -22.78 12.69
C GLY A 61 -6.36 -23.06 13.50
N HIS A 62 -7.11 -24.12 13.19
CA HIS A 62 -8.33 -24.46 13.93
C HIS A 62 -8.03 -24.83 15.40
N ALA A 63 -8.99 -24.57 16.30
CA ALA A 63 -8.84 -24.81 17.74
C ALA A 63 -8.64 -26.31 18.06
N ASP A 64 -9.29 -27.19 17.29
CA ASP A 64 -9.10 -28.63 17.43
C ASP A 64 -7.81 -29.12 16.76
N LYS A 65 -6.97 -29.77 17.57
CA LYS A 65 -5.67 -30.30 17.15
C LYS A 65 -5.81 -31.36 16.03
N THR A 66 -6.83 -32.20 16.09
CA THR A 66 -7.12 -33.24 15.08
C THR A 66 -7.46 -32.65 13.71
N VAL A 67 -8.25 -31.58 13.67
CA VAL A 67 -8.61 -30.84 12.44
C VAL A 67 -7.38 -30.13 11.87
N SER A 68 -6.57 -29.49 12.73
CA SER A 68 -5.33 -28.80 12.34
C SER A 68 -4.29 -29.76 11.74
N GLU A 69 -4.11 -30.93 12.34
CA GLU A 69 -3.17 -31.97 11.87
C GLU A 69 -3.62 -32.57 10.53
N LEU A 70 -4.91 -32.92 10.40
CA LEU A 70 -5.46 -33.41 9.12
C LEU A 70 -5.36 -32.36 7.99
N ALA A 71 -5.59 -31.09 8.29
CA ALA A 71 -5.42 -30.01 7.31
C ALA A 71 -3.96 -29.83 6.87
N LYS A 72 -2.99 -29.97 7.79
CA LYS A 72 -1.55 -29.92 7.47
C LYS A 72 -1.13 -31.09 6.58
N ASP A 73 -1.62 -32.29 6.88
CA ASP A 73 -1.36 -33.50 6.08
C ASP A 73 -1.87 -33.35 4.63
N ILE A 74 -3.11 -32.87 4.47
CA ILE A 74 -3.72 -32.67 3.15
C ILE A 74 -2.92 -31.65 2.33
N VAL A 75 -2.52 -30.52 2.93
CA VAL A 75 -1.71 -29.51 2.26
C VAL A 75 -0.35 -30.08 1.85
N ASN A 76 0.28 -30.91 2.69
CA ASN A 76 1.55 -31.54 2.36
C ASN A 76 1.41 -32.59 1.25
N LYS A 77 0.32 -33.36 1.25
CA LYS A 77 0.00 -34.33 0.17
C LYS A 77 -0.21 -33.60 -1.15
N TRP A 78 -1.05 -32.56 -1.18
CA TRP A 78 -1.32 -31.78 -2.39
C TRP A 78 -0.08 -31.05 -2.92
N LYS A 79 0.80 -30.57 -2.04
CA LYS A 79 2.10 -30.00 -2.45
C LYS A 79 2.99 -31.05 -3.14
N LYS A 80 3.02 -32.29 -2.65
CA LYS A 80 3.78 -33.39 -3.27
C LYS A 80 3.17 -33.77 -4.61
N ASP A 81 1.85 -33.89 -4.70
CA ASP A 81 1.14 -34.27 -5.93
C ASP A 81 1.32 -33.24 -7.05
N VAL A 82 1.35 -31.93 -6.70
CA VAL A 82 1.61 -30.85 -7.67
C VAL A 82 3.10 -30.72 -8.05
N SER A 83 4.02 -31.09 -7.16
CA SER A 83 5.47 -31.02 -7.43
C SER A 83 6.01 -32.23 -8.23
N MET A 84 5.24 -33.31 -8.34
CA MET A 84 5.63 -34.55 -9.03
C MET A 84 5.41 -34.53 -10.55
N LYS A 85 4.91 -33.44 -11.15
CA LYS A 85 4.83 -33.28 -12.61
C LYS A 85 5.90 -32.30 -13.13
N PRO A 86 6.75 -32.69 -14.10
CA PRO A 86 7.74 -31.78 -14.67
C PRO A 86 7.06 -30.70 -15.51
N LYS A 87 7.56 -29.47 -15.41
CA LYS A 87 7.13 -28.33 -16.24
C LYS A 87 7.54 -28.55 -17.70
N SER A 88 6.58 -28.82 -18.57
CA SER A 88 6.59 -28.41 -19.98
C SER A 88 5.50 -27.34 -20.14
N GLY A 89 5.61 -26.28 -20.93
CA GLY A 89 6.60 -25.74 -21.83
C GLY A 89 5.95 -24.49 -22.42
N SER A 90 6.70 -23.38 -22.47
CA SER A 90 6.27 -22.08 -22.97
C SER A 90 5.77 -22.15 -24.42
N SER A 91 4.70 -21.42 -24.72
CA SER A 91 4.30 -21.09 -26.09
C SER A 91 5.23 -20.01 -26.67
N SER A 92 5.73 -20.24 -27.89
CA SER A 92 6.12 -19.18 -28.82
C SER A 92 6.28 -19.78 -30.22
N ASP A 93 5.30 -19.54 -31.08
CA ASP A 93 5.40 -19.73 -32.53
C ASP A 93 5.95 -18.47 -33.21
N ALA A 94 7.04 -18.69 -33.94
CA ALA A 94 7.43 -18.16 -35.25
C ALA A 94 7.31 -16.65 -35.59
N LYS A 95 8.50 -16.03 -35.77
CA LYS A 95 8.99 -15.29 -36.96
C LYS A 95 10.46 -14.94 -36.65
N GLY A 96 11.51 -15.42 -37.30
CA GLY A 96 11.75 -15.71 -38.72
C GLY A 96 12.78 -14.69 -39.24
N GLY A 97 14.05 -15.08 -39.48
CA GLY A 97 15.05 -14.17 -40.07
C GLY A 97 16.56 -14.47 -39.90
N VAL A 98 17.01 -15.59 -40.48
CA VAL A 98 18.26 -15.85 -41.28
C VAL A 98 19.64 -15.21 -40.95
N ALA A 99 20.67 -16.08 -41.08
CA ALA A 99 22.11 -15.88 -41.39
C ALA A 99 23.06 -15.47 -40.25
N MET A 100 24.31 -15.95 -40.11
CA MET A 100 25.12 -17.05 -40.68
C MET A 100 26.40 -17.06 -39.81
N LYS A 101 26.91 -18.25 -39.43
CA LYS A 101 28.23 -18.43 -38.77
C LYS A 101 29.39 -18.07 -39.71
N LYS A 102 30.46 -17.42 -39.22
CA LYS A 102 31.81 -18.03 -39.16
C LYS A 102 32.88 -17.22 -38.40
N GLU A 103 33.89 -17.99 -38.00
CA GLU A 103 35.01 -17.80 -37.07
C GLU A 103 36.15 -16.85 -37.51
N ALA A 104 36.85 -16.35 -36.47
CA ALA A 104 38.28 -16.00 -36.31
C ALA A 104 39.26 -16.08 -37.50
N SER A 105 40.10 -15.05 -37.72
CA SER A 105 41.44 -14.89 -37.09
C SER A 105 42.34 -13.82 -37.78
N THR A 106 43.22 -13.19 -36.98
CA THR A 106 44.59 -12.65 -37.26
C THR A 106 44.89 -11.40 -38.13
N ASN A 107 45.44 -10.39 -37.40
CA ASN A 107 46.65 -9.55 -37.61
C ASN A 107 46.94 -8.72 -38.88
N GLY A 108 47.22 -7.41 -38.65
CA GLY A 108 48.43 -6.74 -39.17
C GLY A 108 48.34 -5.27 -39.64
N GLY A 109 48.96 -4.34 -38.89
CA GLY A 109 49.67 -3.12 -39.38
C GLY A 109 48.86 -1.85 -39.74
N THR A 110 48.86 -0.77 -38.93
CA THR A 110 49.72 0.46 -38.99
C THR A 110 49.49 1.36 -40.23
N SER A 111 49.34 2.70 -40.22
CA SER A 111 49.85 3.77 -39.33
C SER A 111 49.26 5.16 -39.69
N GLY A 112 49.27 6.09 -38.72
CA GLY A 112 49.39 7.56 -38.84
C GLY A 112 48.11 8.36 -39.20
N LYS A 113 47.80 9.55 -38.64
CA LYS A 113 48.48 10.53 -37.77
C LYS A 113 47.37 11.58 -37.44
N ASP A 114 47.21 12.18 -36.25
CA ASP A 114 47.96 13.35 -35.75
C ASP A 114 47.68 13.63 -34.25
N THR A 115 48.70 14.19 -33.59
CA THR A 115 48.97 14.51 -32.15
C THR A 115 48.59 15.99 -31.78
N PRO A 116 49.06 16.64 -30.67
CA PRO A 116 49.33 16.34 -29.23
C PRO A 116 48.58 17.37 -28.28
N ASN A 117 48.52 17.35 -26.93
CA ASN A 117 49.61 17.44 -25.93
C ASN A 117 49.08 17.34 -24.45
N LYS A 118 49.67 16.42 -23.67
CA LYS A 118 50.16 16.44 -22.26
C LYS A 118 49.38 17.16 -21.12
N SER A 119 48.93 16.36 -20.13
CA SER A 119 49.58 16.26 -18.79
C SER A 119 48.89 15.23 -17.86
N THR A 120 49.67 14.26 -17.38
CA THR A 120 49.36 13.27 -16.32
C THR A 120 49.60 13.87 -14.92
N PRO A 121 49.03 13.33 -13.81
CA PRO A 121 49.63 12.14 -13.18
C PRO A 121 48.67 11.08 -12.59
N THR A 122 49.15 9.83 -12.64
CA THR A 122 48.92 8.65 -11.77
C THR A 122 47.51 8.03 -11.59
N PRO A 123 47.36 6.70 -11.84
CA PRO A 123 46.10 5.99 -11.71
C PRO A 123 45.81 5.58 -10.26
N SER A 124 44.81 6.22 -9.67
CA SER A 124 44.10 5.73 -8.49
C SER A 124 43.36 4.43 -8.81
N VAL A 125 43.63 3.43 -7.99
CA VAL A 125 42.96 2.12 -7.87
C VAL A 125 41.45 2.24 -8.14
N PRO A 126 40.85 1.45 -9.05
CA PRO A 126 39.40 1.44 -9.21
C PRO A 126 38.74 0.83 -7.98
N ARG A 127 38.11 1.68 -7.16
CA ARG A 127 37.31 1.32 -6.00
C ARG A 127 36.13 0.47 -6.48
N LYS A 128 36.20 -0.84 -6.17
CA LYS A 128 35.13 -1.81 -6.42
C LYS A 128 33.81 -1.28 -5.84
N THR A 129 32.81 -1.17 -6.71
CA THR A 129 31.40 -0.98 -6.36
C THR A 129 30.92 -2.18 -5.55
N GLY A 130 30.88 -2.03 -4.23
CA GLY A 130 30.29 -3.00 -3.31
C GLY A 130 28.76 -2.96 -3.37
N GLY A 131 28.20 -3.52 -4.44
CA GLY A 131 26.78 -3.87 -4.48
C GLY A 131 26.54 -5.11 -3.62
N SER A 132 25.57 -5.05 -2.70
CA SER A 132 25.07 -6.25 -2.01
C SER A 132 24.60 -7.27 -3.04
N SER A 133 24.94 -8.55 -2.85
CA SER A 133 24.65 -9.66 -3.76
C SER A 133 23.15 -10.03 -3.86
N VAL A 134 22.28 -9.28 -3.18
CA VAL A 134 20.84 -9.56 -3.04
C VAL A 134 20.03 -8.62 -3.93
N ASP A 135 18.97 -9.14 -4.57
CA ASP A 135 18.01 -8.34 -5.33
C ASP A 135 17.64 -7.05 -4.59
N PRO A 136 17.85 -5.85 -5.19
CA PRO A 136 17.64 -4.57 -4.50
C PRO A 136 16.25 -4.45 -3.87
N MET A 137 15.22 -5.03 -4.50
CA MET A 137 13.83 -4.97 -4.03
C MET A 137 13.54 -5.84 -2.78
N LYS A 138 14.44 -6.75 -2.41
CA LYS A 138 14.28 -7.70 -1.28
C LYS A 138 15.27 -7.47 -0.13
N ARG A 139 16.09 -6.41 -0.21
CA ARG A 139 17.06 -6.09 0.85
C ARG A 139 16.34 -5.69 2.15
N SER A 140 16.94 -6.05 3.28
CA SER A 140 16.53 -5.76 4.66
C SER A 140 17.74 -5.81 5.60
N HIS A 141 17.60 -5.32 6.83
CA HIS A 141 18.64 -5.41 7.87
C HIS A 141 19.11 -6.86 8.11
N LYS A 142 18.24 -7.85 7.93
CA LYS A 142 18.57 -9.28 8.08
C LYS A 142 19.36 -9.83 6.91
N THR A 143 19.06 -9.40 5.68
CA THR A 143 19.78 -9.86 4.49
C THR A 143 21.15 -9.22 4.37
N ASP A 144 21.30 -8.01 4.89
CA ASP A 144 22.57 -7.28 4.88
C ASP A 144 23.43 -7.54 6.13
N GLY A 145 22.94 -8.33 7.09
CA GLY A 145 23.69 -8.70 8.30
C GLY A 145 23.99 -7.53 9.23
N VAL A 146 23.20 -6.45 9.17
CA VAL A 146 23.47 -5.22 9.94
C VAL A 146 22.87 -5.33 11.34
N GLU A 147 23.72 -5.29 12.35
CA GLU A 147 23.30 -5.32 13.75
C GLU A 147 22.80 -3.93 14.20
N CYS A 148 21.47 -3.78 14.29
CA CYS A 148 20.84 -2.56 14.78
C CYS A 148 20.82 -2.45 16.32
N ASN A 149 21.46 -3.35 17.06
CA ASN A 149 21.41 -3.40 18.53
C ASN A 149 22.43 -2.43 19.18
N ILE A 150 22.35 -1.15 18.83
CA ILE A 150 23.29 -0.12 19.31
C ILE A 150 22.83 0.50 20.65
N PHE A 151 21.52 0.52 20.91
CA PHE A 151 20.94 1.18 22.08
C PHE A 151 20.66 0.16 23.18
N GLY A 152 21.72 -0.36 23.82
CA GLY A 152 21.72 -1.46 24.80
C GLY A 152 20.89 -1.24 26.08
N GLY A 153 19.59 -1.03 25.94
CA GLY A 153 18.61 -0.79 26.99
C GLY A 153 17.19 -0.50 26.45
N ASP A 154 17.06 0.07 25.24
CA ASP A 154 15.75 0.43 24.66
C ASP A 154 15.38 -0.44 23.45
N GLU A 155 14.66 -1.53 23.70
CA GLU A 155 14.20 -2.44 22.64
C GLU A 155 13.35 -1.73 21.57
N VAL A 156 12.59 -0.70 21.97
CA VAL A 156 11.76 0.10 21.07
C VAL A 156 12.63 0.90 20.10
N ARG A 157 13.75 1.45 20.57
CA ARG A 157 14.69 2.23 19.73
C ARG A 157 15.48 1.32 18.80
N THR A 158 15.91 0.16 19.28
CA THR A 158 16.54 -0.87 18.43
C THR A 158 15.61 -1.35 17.32
N LYS A 159 14.34 -1.66 17.63
CA LYS A 159 13.32 -2.02 16.62
C LYS A 159 13.01 -0.87 15.66
N SER A 160 13.03 0.37 16.15
CA SER A 160 12.80 1.55 15.31
C SER A 160 13.89 1.75 14.27
N LEU A 161 15.15 1.57 14.65
CA LEU A 161 16.29 1.67 13.76
C LEU A 161 16.20 0.60 12.66
N ALA A 162 15.87 -0.64 13.03
CA ALA A 162 15.66 -1.71 12.06
C ALA A 162 14.54 -1.41 11.06
N MET A 163 13.41 -0.84 11.51
CA MET A 163 12.32 -0.46 10.61
C MET A 163 12.73 0.68 9.66
N ILE A 164 13.42 1.71 10.16
CA ILE A 164 13.90 2.82 9.31
C ILE A 164 14.89 2.30 8.27
N TYR A 165 15.84 1.44 8.67
CA TYR A 165 16.78 0.80 7.74
C TYR A 165 16.06 -0.02 6.66
N ASP A 166 15.11 -0.87 7.05
CA ASP A 166 14.32 -1.68 6.12
C ASP A 166 13.54 -0.81 5.12
N GLY A 167 13.02 0.34 5.54
CA GLY A 167 12.35 1.28 4.64
C GLY A 167 13.30 1.94 3.64
N LEU A 168 14.53 2.25 4.05
CA LEU A 168 15.53 2.93 3.23
C LEU A 168 16.28 2.00 2.27
N VAL A 169 16.43 0.72 2.61
CA VAL A 169 17.26 -0.20 1.82
C VAL A 169 16.53 -0.81 0.62
N ILE A 170 15.20 -0.90 0.66
CA ILE A 170 14.39 -1.47 -0.42
C ILE A 170 14.64 -0.67 -1.71
N GLY A 171 15.15 -1.30 -2.76
CA GLY A 171 15.41 -0.67 -4.04
C GLY A 171 16.55 0.34 -4.05
N ALA A 172 17.37 0.40 -2.99
CA ALA A 172 18.56 1.24 -2.93
C ALA A 172 19.81 0.50 -3.45
N LEU A 173 20.63 1.19 -4.23
CA LEU A 173 21.96 0.74 -4.65
C LEU A 173 23.08 1.25 -3.73
N ALA A 174 22.72 1.95 -2.66
CA ALA A 174 23.66 2.50 -1.70
C ALA A 174 24.33 1.40 -0.84
N THR A 175 25.50 1.74 -0.29
CA THR A 175 26.22 0.85 0.60
C THR A 175 25.42 0.64 1.90
N PRO A 176 25.45 -0.57 2.50
CA PRO A 176 24.79 -0.83 3.78
C PRO A 176 25.19 0.15 4.88
N ASP A 177 26.47 0.53 4.95
CA ASP A 177 27.03 1.40 5.99
C ASP A 177 26.47 2.83 5.92
N ASP A 178 26.35 3.39 4.70
CA ASP A 178 25.80 4.74 4.51
C ASP A 178 24.32 4.79 4.91
N VAL A 179 23.55 3.75 4.54
CA VAL A 179 22.13 3.62 4.90
C VAL A 179 21.97 3.45 6.41
N PHE A 180 22.85 2.69 7.05
CA PHE A 180 22.83 2.49 8.49
C PHE A 180 23.12 3.79 9.27
N LYS A 181 24.12 4.56 8.85
CA LYS A 181 24.42 5.87 9.44
C LYS A 181 23.22 6.81 9.32
N LEU A 182 22.59 6.86 8.15
CA LEU A 182 21.43 7.71 7.90
C LEU A 182 20.21 7.28 8.75
N ALA A 183 19.98 5.98 8.89
CA ALA A 183 18.93 5.44 9.73
C ALA A 183 19.16 5.79 11.21
N LYS A 184 20.41 5.71 11.69
CA LYS A 184 20.80 6.10 13.06
C LYS A 184 20.56 7.58 13.32
N ASP A 185 20.96 8.44 12.38
CA ASP A 185 20.78 9.89 12.50
C ASP A 185 19.29 10.26 12.48
N THR A 186 18.49 9.57 11.68
CA THR A 186 17.03 9.78 11.62
C THR A 186 16.35 9.34 12.92
N GLU A 187 16.72 8.18 13.48
CA GLU A 187 16.21 7.69 14.77
C GLU A 187 16.53 8.67 15.90
N HIS A 188 17.77 9.15 15.95
CA HIS A 188 18.21 10.09 16.98
C HIS A 188 17.44 11.41 16.92
N ASN A 189 17.22 11.97 15.72
CA ASN A 189 16.41 13.18 15.55
C ASN A 189 14.94 12.95 15.91
N LEU A 190 14.38 11.79 15.56
CA LEU A 190 13.01 11.43 15.94
C LEU A 190 12.85 11.34 17.46
N TYR A 191 13.80 10.69 18.14
CA TYR A 191 13.80 10.56 19.60
C TYR A 191 13.92 11.92 20.29
N ARG A 192 14.80 12.80 19.80
CA ARG A 192 14.96 14.17 20.29
C ARG A 192 13.68 15.00 20.13
N ASN A 193 13.03 14.92 18.98
CA ASN A 193 11.79 15.68 18.71
C ASN A 193 10.62 15.23 19.60
N HIS A 194 10.59 13.97 20.01
CA HIS A 194 9.57 13.43 20.91
C HIS A 194 9.98 13.51 22.41
N GLY A 195 10.93 14.39 22.75
CA GLY A 195 11.29 14.67 24.15
C GLY A 195 11.99 13.52 24.85
N SER A 196 12.75 12.70 24.11
CA SER A 196 13.48 11.54 24.63
C SER A 196 12.59 10.49 25.30
N LYS A 197 11.36 10.32 24.80
CA LYS A 197 10.41 9.31 25.28
C LYS A 197 9.95 8.42 24.14
N THR A 198 9.89 7.11 24.39
CA THR A 198 9.37 6.09 23.45
C THR A 198 7.85 5.97 23.54
N ASP A 199 7.16 7.11 23.45
CA ASP A 199 5.72 7.20 23.59
C ASP A 199 4.97 6.69 22.33
N THR A 200 3.65 6.58 22.42
CA THR A 200 2.76 6.21 21.31
C THR A 200 2.89 7.16 20.13
N ALA A 201 3.08 8.46 20.39
CA ALA A 201 3.34 9.46 19.33
C ALA A 201 4.61 9.13 18.52
N TYR A 202 5.71 8.78 19.21
CA TYR A 202 6.96 8.35 18.58
C TYR A 202 6.74 7.09 17.73
N ARG A 203 6.06 6.07 18.27
CA ARG A 203 5.77 4.82 17.54
C ARG A 203 4.86 5.05 16.33
N ASN A 204 3.89 5.96 16.42
CA ASN A 204 3.02 6.29 15.29
C ASN A 204 3.77 7.04 14.19
N LYS A 205 4.62 8.00 14.56
CA LYS A 205 5.46 8.73 13.60
C LYS A 205 6.44 7.79 12.89
N LEU A 206 7.05 6.88 13.63
CA LEU A 206 7.93 5.84 13.10
C LEU A 206 7.23 4.91 12.10
N ARG A 207 5.99 4.47 12.39
CA ARG A 207 5.19 3.67 11.45
C ARG A 207 4.83 4.44 10.19
N SER A 208 4.47 5.72 10.33
CA SER A 208 4.19 6.60 9.19
C SER A 208 5.44 6.80 8.32
N LEU A 209 6.61 7.04 8.93
CA LEU A 209 7.88 7.15 8.20
C LEU A 209 8.20 5.85 7.45
N PHE A 210 8.11 4.71 8.13
CA PHE A 210 8.35 3.41 7.51
C PHE A 210 7.41 3.15 6.33
N PHE A 211 6.11 3.42 6.47
CA PHE A 211 5.15 3.22 5.40
C PHE A 211 5.44 4.07 4.17
N ASN A 212 5.76 5.36 4.37
CA ASN A 212 6.09 6.28 3.28
C ASN A 212 7.42 5.92 2.58
N LEU A 213 8.45 5.53 3.34
CA LEU A 213 9.75 5.11 2.77
C LEU A 213 9.67 3.78 2.02
N LYS A 214 8.79 2.88 2.47
CA LYS A 214 8.54 1.58 1.86
C LYS A 214 7.63 1.65 0.63
N ASP A 215 6.95 2.77 0.38
CA ASP A 215 5.98 2.87 -0.72
C ASP A 215 6.66 2.60 -2.09
N PRO A 216 6.29 1.52 -2.81
CA PRO A 216 6.87 1.22 -4.10
C PRO A 216 6.53 2.28 -5.16
N LYS A 217 5.46 3.06 -4.97
CA LYS A 217 5.03 4.12 -5.90
C LYS A 217 5.84 5.42 -5.76
N ASN A 218 6.61 5.58 -4.68
CA ASN A 218 7.43 6.78 -4.45
C ASN A 218 8.92 6.45 -4.20
N PRO A 219 9.63 5.89 -5.19
CA PRO A 219 11.07 5.65 -5.06
C PRO A 219 11.89 6.95 -4.99
N SER A 220 11.34 8.07 -5.48
CA SER A 220 12.00 9.38 -5.45
C SER A 220 12.25 9.88 -4.03
N LEU A 221 11.31 9.68 -3.10
CA LEU A 221 11.50 10.08 -1.70
C LEU A 221 12.72 9.40 -1.09
N ARG A 222 12.82 8.08 -1.24
CA ARG A 222 13.94 7.29 -0.74
C ARG A 222 15.27 7.73 -1.37
N ASN A 223 15.29 7.93 -2.70
CA ASN A 223 16.49 8.40 -3.38
C ASN A 223 16.90 9.81 -2.91
N ASN A 224 15.95 10.70 -2.64
CA ASN A 224 16.22 12.04 -2.12
C ASN A 224 16.77 11.99 -0.68
N VAL A 225 16.30 11.06 0.14
CA VAL A 225 16.83 10.84 1.50
C VAL A 225 18.25 10.25 1.44
N ILE A 226 18.49 9.22 0.63
CA ILE A 226 19.81 8.58 0.46
C ILE A 226 20.84 9.54 -0.16
N SER A 227 20.43 10.36 -1.12
CA SER A 227 21.30 11.37 -1.74
C SER A 227 21.52 12.60 -0.87
N GLY A 228 20.89 12.69 0.31
CA GLY A 228 21.05 13.81 1.24
C GLY A 228 20.32 15.09 0.85
N ARG A 229 19.45 15.06 -0.16
CA ARG A 229 18.57 16.21 -0.50
C ARG A 229 17.55 16.50 0.60
N ILE A 230 17.14 15.47 1.33
CA ILE A 230 16.30 15.58 2.51
C ILE A 230 17.14 15.21 3.71
N GLU A 231 17.37 16.17 4.60
CA GLU A 231 18.14 15.93 5.82
C GLU A 231 17.35 15.08 6.83
N PRO A 232 18.04 14.24 7.64
CA PRO A 232 17.41 13.44 8.69
C PRO A 232 16.57 14.26 9.69
N MET A 233 17.01 15.48 9.99
CA MET A 233 16.28 16.39 10.87
C MET A 233 14.95 16.82 10.25
N ARG A 234 14.95 17.19 8.97
CA ARG A 234 13.72 17.54 8.23
C ARG A 234 12.81 16.32 8.12
N LEU A 235 13.35 15.15 7.78
CA LEU A 235 12.60 13.90 7.65
C LEU A 235 11.85 13.53 8.95
N ALA A 236 12.46 13.75 10.11
CA ALA A 236 11.82 13.51 11.41
C ALA A 236 10.63 14.46 11.69
N LEU A 237 10.61 15.65 11.09
CA LEU A 237 9.57 16.66 11.27
C LEU A 237 8.43 16.52 10.25
N MET A 238 8.73 16.27 8.97
CA MET A 238 7.77 16.24 7.85
C MET A 238 6.52 15.40 8.13
N SER A 239 5.34 15.89 7.77
CA SER A 239 4.07 15.16 7.97
C SER A 239 3.94 13.97 7.01
N SER A 240 3.00 13.05 7.31
CA SER A 240 2.72 11.91 6.42
C SER A 240 2.24 12.37 5.04
N GLU A 241 1.46 13.45 5.00
CA GLU A 241 0.96 14.06 3.76
C GLU A 241 2.09 14.68 2.94
N GLU A 242 3.05 15.34 3.59
CA GLU A 242 4.19 15.97 2.91
C GLU A 242 5.12 14.92 2.26
N MET A 243 5.18 13.71 2.83
CA MET A 243 5.98 12.58 2.35
C MET A 243 5.26 11.70 1.32
N ALA A 244 3.97 11.94 1.06
CA ALA A 244 3.20 11.15 0.11
C ALA A 244 3.74 11.28 -1.33
N SER A 245 3.35 10.34 -2.21
CA SER A 245 3.69 10.45 -3.63
C SER A 245 3.12 11.74 -4.23
N ALA A 246 3.78 12.30 -5.24
CA ALA A 246 3.34 13.54 -5.86
C ALA A 246 1.91 13.44 -6.45
N GLU A 247 1.53 12.25 -6.90
CA GLU A 247 0.18 11.96 -7.39
C GLU A 247 -0.85 11.96 -6.25
N ARG A 248 -0.58 11.22 -5.16
CA ARG A 248 -1.47 11.17 -4.00
C ARG A 248 -1.63 12.55 -3.35
N LYS A 249 -0.53 13.30 -3.23
CA LYS A 249 -0.55 14.66 -2.69
C LYS A 249 -1.47 15.60 -3.48
N ARG A 250 -1.49 15.48 -4.82
CA ARG A 250 -2.39 16.27 -5.68
C ARG A 250 -3.85 15.83 -5.56
N GLU A 251 -4.08 14.52 -5.41
CA GLU A 251 -5.42 13.99 -5.22
C GLU A 251 -6.01 14.43 -3.87
N ASP A 252 -5.24 14.31 -2.79
CA ASP A 252 -5.63 14.76 -1.46
C ASP A 252 -5.90 16.27 -1.44
N GLU A 253 -5.01 17.08 -2.03
CA GLU A 253 -5.21 18.54 -2.15
C GLU A 253 -6.49 18.88 -2.94
N LYS A 254 -6.79 18.13 -4.00
CA LYS A 254 -8.03 18.32 -4.78
C LYS A 254 -9.26 17.97 -3.95
N ILE A 255 -9.23 16.85 -3.21
CA ILE A 255 -10.32 16.45 -2.32
C ILE A 255 -10.52 17.47 -1.21
N GLU A 256 -9.45 18.00 -0.61
CA GLU A 256 -9.53 19.06 0.39
C GLU A 256 -10.14 20.35 -0.18
N GLN A 257 -9.74 20.75 -1.37
CA GLN A 257 -10.32 21.91 -2.07
C GLN A 257 -11.81 21.69 -2.39
N GLU A 258 -12.18 20.49 -2.83
CA GLU A 258 -13.57 20.12 -3.11
C GLU A 258 -14.40 20.10 -1.83
N ASN A 259 -13.90 19.49 -0.76
CA ASN A 259 -14.54 19.48 0.56
C ASN A 259 -14.70 20.91 1.11
N MET A 260 -13.69 21.76 0.96
CA MET A 260 -13.76 23.16 1.37
C MET A 260 -14.84 23.91 0.57
N LYS A 261 -14.91 23.67 -0.74
CA LYS A 261 -15.93 24.27 -1.60
C LYS A 261 -17.33 23.77 -1.26
N GLU A 262 -17.48 22.48 -0.96
CA GLU A 262 -18.75 21.88 -0.56
C GLU A 262 -19.22 22.41 0.81
N ALA A 263 -18.30 22.56 1.77
CA ALA A 263 -18.61 23.17 3.07
C ALA A 263 -19.01 24.65 2.94
N MET A 264 -18.53 25.34 1.91
CA MET A 264 -18.90 26.73 1.58
C MET A 264 -20.16 26.85 0.71
N VAL A 265 -20.88 25.75 0.42
CA VAL A 265 -22.09 25.80 -0.41
C VAL A 265 -23.08 26.80 0.19
N ALA A 266 -23.44 27.78 -0.63
CA ALA A 266 -24.36 28.83 -0.27
C ALA A 266 -25.67 28.22 0.24
N LYS A 267 -26.17 28.74 1.36
CA LYS A 267 -27.49 28.42 1.92
C LYS A 267 -28.50 28.36 0.78
N ALA A 268 -29.28 27.27 0.71
CA ALA A 268 -30.26 27.02 -0.34
C ALA A 268 -31.02 28.32 -0.67
N PRO A 269 -31.12 28.70 -1.96
CA PRO A 269 -31.75 29.95 -2.34
C PRO A 269 -33.18 29.95 -1.78
N THR A 270 -33.46 30.86 -0.85
CA THR A 270 -34.83 31.07 -0.39
C THR A 270 -35.65 31.56 -1.58
N SER A 271 -36.91 31.13 -1.67
CA SER A 271 -37.81 31.55 -2.74
C SER A 271 -38.00 33.07 -2.68
N VAL A 272 -37.35 33.79 -3.61
CA VAL A 272 -37.45 35.24 -3.75
C VAL A 272 -38.63 35.60 -4.65
N THR A 273 -39.40 36.60 -4.24
CA THR A 273 -40.49 37.17 -5.04
C THR A 273 -40.26 38.64 -5.29
N ASP A 274 -40.44 39.07 -6.53
CA ASP A 274 -40.40 40.48 -6.93
C ASP A 274 -41.74 41.21 -6.69
N GLN A 275 -42.79 40.48 -6.28
CA GLN A 275 -44.11 41.07 -6.05
C GLN A 275 -44.16 41.95 -4.79
N LEU A 276 -43.26 41.71 -3.84
CA LEU A 276 -43.24 42.40 -2.55
C LEU A 276 -42.11 43.43 -2.50
N ARG A 277 -42.43 44.68 -2.18
CA ARG A 277 -41.45 45.76 -2.02
C ARG A 277 -41.12 45.97 -0.54
N CYS A 278 -39.83 45.96 -0.20
CA CYS A 278 -39.41 46.25 1.16
C CYS A 278 -39.66 47.73 1.52
N GLY A 279 -40.35 47.98 2.63
CA GLY A 279 -40.62 49.35 3.10
C GLY A 279 -39.38 50.13 3.56
N LYS A 280 -38.28 49.44 3.94
CA LYS A 280 -37.07 50.07 4.49
C LYS A 280 -36.04 50.43 3.42
N CYS A 281 -35.82 49.54 2.44
CA CYS A 281 -34.81 49.75 1.38
C CYS A 281 -35.40 49.95 -0.02
N GLY A 282 -36.73 49.79 -0.19
CA GLY A 282 -37.41 49.98 -1.46
C GLY A 282 -37.13 48.91 -2.52
N LYS A 283 -36.24 47.95 -2.27
CA LYS A 283 -35.88 46.84 -3.18
C LYS A 283 -36.94 45.72 -3.12
N ARG A 284 -37.04 44.96 -4.21
CA ARG A 284 -38.01 43.86 -4.42
C ARG A 284 -37.43 42.46 -4.17
N ASN A 285 -36.31 42.36 -3.48
CA ASN A 285 -35.69 41.07 -3.15
C ASN A 285 -36.16 40.58 -1.77
N VAL A 286 -37.34 39.95 -1.74
CA VAL A 286 -38.04 39.51 -0.53
C VAL A 286 -38.33 38.02 -0.62
N SER A 287 -37.99 37.26 0.42
CA SER A 287 -38.45 35.87 0.59
C SER A 287 -39.72 35.83 1.42
N TYR A 288 -40.71 35.05 0.99
CA TYR A 288 -41.95 34.87 1.73
C TYR A 288 -42.16 33.40 2.14
N SER A 289 -42.76 33.20 3.30
CA SER A 289 -43.21 31.89 3.78
C SER A 289 -44.61 32.04 4.38
N GLN A 290 -45.53 31.17 3.98
CA GLN A 290 -46.89 31.16 4.50
C GLN A 290 -47.00 30.15 5.63
N ALA A 291 -47.56 30.57 6.75
CA ALA A 291 -47.88 29.68 7.85
C ALA A 291 -49.22 30.07 8.48
N GLN A 292 -50.05 29.08 8.76
CA GLN A 292 -51.31 29.29 9.46
C GLN A 292 -51.03 29.43 10.96
N THR A 293 -51.15 30.65 11.47
CA THR A 293 -50.88 30.95 12.89
C THR A 293 -52.13 31.20 13.72
N ARG A 294 -53.32 31.03 13.13
CA ARG A 294 -54.63 31.28 13.75
C ARG A 294 -55.63 30.19 13.39
N SER A 295 -56.83 30.25 13.97
CA SER A 295 -57.94 29.29 13.79
C SER A 295 -58.21 28.97 12.32
N ALA A 296 -58.85 27.83 12.05
CA ALA A 296 -59.16 27.35 10.70
C ALA A 296 -59.99 28.35 9.85
N ASP A 297 -60.72 29.24 10.51
CA ASP A 297 -61.59 30.24 9.89
C ASP A 297 -60.84 31.49 9.38
N GLU A 298 -59.54 31.64 9.67
CA GLU A 298 -58.72 32.76 9.19
C GLU A 298 -57.72 32.32 8.11
N PRO A 299 -57.47 33.17 7.08
CA PRO A 299 -56.52 32.86 6.02
C PRO A 299 -55.09 32.73 6.54
N MET A 300 -54.23 32.05 5.78
CA MET A 300 -52.83 31.85 6.14
C MET A 300 -52.08 33.19 6.29
N THR A 301 -51.22 33.31 7.30
CA THR A 301 -50.39 34.51 7.50
C THR A 301 -49.12 34.39 6.66
N THR A 302 -48.80 35.44 5.89
CA THR A 302 -47.59 35.48 5.07
C THR A 302 -46.47 36.22 5.80
N PHE A 303 -45.38 35.52 6.11
CA PHE A 303 -44.15 36.09 6.68
C PHE A 303 -43.20 36.48 5.55
N CYS A 304 -42.71 37.71 5.58
CA CYS A 304 -41.82 38.27 4.57
C CYS A 304 -40.50 38.66 5.21
N GLU A 305 -39.38 38.34 4.55
CA GLU A 305 -38.04 38.73 4.93
C GLU A 305 -37.32 39.35 3.73
N CYS A 306 -36.80 40.57 3.87
CA CYS A 306 -36.00 41.18 2.82
C CYS A 306 -34.56 40.69 2.88
N LEU A 307 -34.09 40.04 1.81
CA LEU A 307 -32.72 39.49 1.74
C LEU A 307 -31.64 40.56 1.56
N GLN A 308 -32.02 41.83 1.36
CA GLN A 308 -31.08 42.93 1.16
C GLN A 308 -30.80 43.72 2.44
N CYS A 309 -31.79 43.88 3.32
CA CYS A 309 -31.65 44.65 4.56
C CYS A 309 -32.05 43.88 5.82
N GLY A 310 -32.44 42.61 5.69
CA GLY A 310 -32.85 41.74 6.81
C GLY A 310 -34.17 42.13 7.48
N ASN A 311 -34.93 43.06 6.90
CA ASN A 311 -36.21 43.49 7.49
C ASN A 311 -37.24 42.37 7.39
N ARG A 312 -37.93 42.07 8.49
CA ARG A 312 -38.96 41.02 8.57
C ARG A 312 -40.31 41.64 8.94
N TRP A 313 -41.36 41.26 8.22
CA TRP A 313 -42.73 41.72 8.49
C TRP A 313 -43.75 40.62 8.14
N LYS A 314 -44.99 40.77 8.60
CA LYS A 314 -46.09 39.84 8.30
C LYS A 314 -47.29 40.61 7.75
N PHE A 315 -48.08 39.97 6.89
CA PHE A 315 -49.40 40.46 6.50
C PHE A 315 -50.41 39.30 6.52
N SER A 316 -51.63 39.61 6.99
CA SER A 316 -52.78 38.71 7.15
C SER A 316 -53.93 39.21 6.29
#